data_AF-A0A964QWS2-F1
#
_entry.id   AF-A0A964QWS2-F1
#
_cell.length_a   1.000
_cell.length_b   1.000
_cell.length_c   1.000
_cell.angle_alpha   90.00
_cell.angle_beta   90.00
_cell.angle_gamma   90.00
#
_symmetry.space_group_name_H-M   'P 1'
#
loop_
_entity.id
_entity.type
_entity.pdbx_description
1 polymer ?
#
loop_
_entity_poly.entity_id
_entity_poly.type
_entity_poly.pdbx_seq_one_letter_code
_entity_poly.pdbx_strand_id
1 'polypeptide(L)'
;MPYDPTLPANNSPVSSAELREQLTNLRALLDNKADTVYVDALINEQTAGNVVGYANLELTVSNPPTQAEVQAVVDKLYELMNALKRI
;
A
#
# COMPACT_ATOMS: atom_id res chain seq x y z
N MET A 1 -2.49 -28.45 -24.78
CA MET A 1 -3.05 -28.12 -23.45
C MET A 1 -4.02 -29.24 -23.09
N PRO A 2 -4.00 -29.80 -21.88
CA PRO A 2 -4.97 -30.82 -21.48
C PRO A 2 -6.40 -30.24 -21.54
N TYR A 3 -7.37 -31.07 -21.93
CA TYR A 3 -8.78 -30.68 -21.96
C TYR A 3 -9.30 -30.48 -20.53
N ASP A 4 -9.80 -29.28 -20.24
CA ASP A 4 -10.52 -28.98 -19.00
C ASP A 4 -12.02 -29.00 -19.28
N PRO A 5 -12.75 -30.05 -18.87
CA PRO A 5 -14.18 -30.19 -19.13
C PRO A 5 -15.05 -29.17 -18.38
N THR A 6 -14.47 -28.39 -17.47
CA THR A 6 -15.21 -27.35 -16.73
C THR A 6 -15.31 -26.03 -17.52
N LEU A 7 -14.51 -25.87 -18.58
CA LEU A 7 -14.56 -24.69 -19.44
C LEU A 7 -15.47 -24.92 -20.66
N PRO A 8 -16.30 -23.92 -21.07
CA PRO A 8 -17.12 -24.02 -22.27
C PRO A 8 -16.27 -24.29 -23.53
N ALA A 9 -16.80 -25.09 -24.46
CA ALA A 9 -16.16 -25.32 -25.75
C ALA A 9 -16.02 -24.01 -26.53
N ASN A 10 -15.00 -23.90 -27.38
CA ASN A 10 -14.80 -22.72 -28.21
C ASN A 10 -16.06 -22.41 -29.07
N ASN A 11 -16.47 -21.14 -29.13
CA ASN A 11 -17.72 -20.67 -29.78
C ASN A 11 -19.03 -21.17 -29.17
N SER A 12 -19.03 -21.62 -27.91
CA SER A 12 -20.28 -21.94 -27.21
C SER A 12 -21.17 -20.69 -27.10
N PRO A 13 -22.51 -20.82 -27.19
CA PRO A 13 -23.43 -19.74 -26.89
C PRO A 13 -23.18 -19.16 -25.50
N VAL A 14 -23.24 -17.84 -25.40
CA VAL A 14 -23.06 -17.13 -24.13
C VAL A 14 -24.16 -17.55 -23.14
N SER A 15 -23.76 -17.99 -21.94
CA SER A 15 -24.70 -18.32 -20.87
C SER A 15 -25.06 -17.05 -20.10
N SER A 16 -26.31 -16.62 -20.19
CA SER A 16 -26.82 -15.47 -19.41
C SER A 16 -26.83 -15.74 -17.90
N ALA A 17 -26.89 -17.01 -17.49
CA ALA A 17 -26.79 -17.36 -16.07
C ALA A 17 -25.38 -17.09 -15.54
N GLU A 18 -24.36 -17.57 -16.25
CA GLU A 18 -22.94 -17.35 -15.94
C GLU A 18 -22.60 -15.85 -15.92
N LEU A 19 -23.04 -15.10 -16.94
CA LEU A 19 -22.80 -13.66 -16.98
C LEU A 19 -23.41 -12.92 -15.79
N ARG A 20 -24.61 -13.28 -15.34
CA ARG A 20 -25.23 -12.66 -14.16
C ARG A 20 -24.45 -12.96 -12.89
N GLU A 21 -23.91 -14.17 -12.76
CA GLU A 21 -23.07 -14.55 -11.63
C GLU A 21 -21.77 -13.73 -11.61
N GLN A 22 -21.07 -13.65 -12.74
CA GLN A 22 -19.86 -12.82 -12.88
C GLN A 22 -20.13 -11.34 -12.57
N LEU A 23 -21.23 -10.77 -13.09
CA LEU A 23 -21.61 -9.39 -12.81
C LEU A 23 -21.99 -9.17 -11.33
N THR A 24 -22.60 -10.17 -10.68
CA THR A 24 -22.90 -10.12 -9.25
C THR A 24 -21.62 -10.13 -8.42
N ASN A 25 -20.65 -10.96 -8.80
CA ASN A 25 -19.33 -11.02 -8.15
C ASN A 25 -18.54 -9.71 -8.34
N LEU A 26 -18.56 -9.14 -9.56
CA LEU A 26 -17.95 -7.84 -9.85
C LEU A 26 -18.56 -6.73 -9.00
N ARG A 27 -19.89 -6.73 -8.85
CA ARG A 27 -20.58 -5.78 -7.97
C ARG A 27 -20.12 -5.94 -6.52
N ALA A 28 -20.07 -7.17 -6.00
CA ALA A 28 -19.62 -7.41 -4.63
C ALA A 28 -18.18 -6.95 -4.39
N LEU A 29 -17.28 -7.16 -5.37
CA LEU A 29 -15.91 -6.66 -5.32
C LEU A 29 -15.87 -5.12 -5.33
N LEU A 30 -16.70 -4.47 -6.14
CA LEU A 30 -16.76 -3.01 -6.22
C LEU A 30 -17.30 -2.42 -4.92
N ASP A 31 -18.39 -2.99 -4.39
CA ASP A 31 -19.00 -2.56 -3.13
C ASP A 31 -17.99 -2.68 -1.97
N ASN A 32 -17.17 -3.75 -1.95
CA ASN A 32 -16.10 -3.91 -0.97
C ASN A 32 -14.93 -2.93 -1.17
N LYS A 33 -14.53 -2.66 -2.41
CA LYS A 33 -13.41 -1.74 -2.72
C LYS A 33 -13.78 -0.27 -2.55
N ALA A 34 -15.06 0.07 -2.69
CA ALA A 34 -15.59 1.40 -2.45
C ALA A 34 -15.85 1.67 -0.95
N ASP A 35 -15.70 0.66 -0.09
CA ASP A 35 -15.80 0.81 1.36
C ASP A 35 -14.60 1.62 1.88
N THR A 36 -14.91 2.72 2.57
CA THR A 36 -13.90 3.58 3.20
C THR A 36 -13.04 2.80 4.20
N VAL A 37 -13.60 1.78 4.87
CA VAL A 37 -12.84 0.93 5.80
C VAL A 37 -11.77 0.13 5.07
N TYR A 38 -12.11 -0.42 3.90
CA TYR A 38 -11.15 -1.16 3.08
C TYR A 38 -10.05 -0.25 2.55
N VAL A 39 -10.43 0.94 2.07
CA VAL A 39 -9.47 1.94 1.59
C VAL A 39 -8.56 2.39 2.73
N ASP A 40 -9.10 2.70 3.91
CA ASP A 40 -8.30 3.11 5.08
C ASP A 40 -7.31 2.03 5.50
N ALA A 41 -7.72 0.76 5.53
CA ALA A 41 -6.83 -0.37 5.80
C ALA A 41 -5.68 -0.44 4.80
N LEU A 42 -5.96 -0.37 3.49
CA LEU A 42 -4.93 -0.37 2.46
C LEU A 42 -3.95 0.81 2.61
N ILE A 43 -4.46 2.02 2.88
CA ILE A 43 -3.60 3.18 3.08
C ILE A 43 -2.72 2.99 4.34
N ASN A 44 -3.26 2.45 5.44
CA ASN A 44 -2.50 2.19 6.65
C ASN A 44 -1.44 1.08 6.49
N GLU A 45 -1.73 0.04 5.70
CA GLU A 45 -0.85 -1.13 5.54
C GLU A 45 0.21 -0.96 4.45
N GLN A 46 -0.08 -0.17 3.40
CA GLN A 46 0.73 -0.13 2.18
C GLN A 46 1.44 1.21 1.95
N THR A 47 1.26 2.20 2.84
CA THR A 47 1.86 3.53 2.67
C THR A 47 2.55 4.00 3.95
N ALA A 48 3.53 4.91 3.79
CA ALA A 48 4.17 5.56 4.91
C ALA A 48 3.26 6.63 5.54
N GLY A 49 3.54 6.97 6.80
CA GLY A 49 2.95 8.12 7.48
C GLY A 49 3.31 9.45 6.82
N ASN A 50 2.47 10.45 7.04
CA ASN A 50 2.73 11.80 6.58
C ASN A 50 3.73 12.51 7.52
N VAL A 51 4.89 12.92 7.00
CA VAL A 51 5.98 13.55 7.77
C VAL A 51 5.82 15.06 7.93
N VAL A 52 4.58 15.53 8.16
CA VAL A 52 4.31 16.96 8.37
C VAL A 52 5.02 17.46 9.62
N GLY A 53 5.73 18.58 9.49
CA GLY A 53 6.42 19.22 10.61
C GLY A 53 7.82 18.67 10.92
N TYR A 54 8.37 17.78 10.07
CA TYR A 54 9.74 17.33 10.22
C TYR A 54 10.74 18.47 9.92
N ALA A 55 11.40 18.96 10.96
CA ALA A 55 12.39 20.03 10.84
C ALA A 55 13.68 19.54 10.15
N ASN A 56 14.38 20.44 9.46
CA ASN A 56 15.69 20.10 8.89
C ASN A 56 16.75 19.94 9.99
N LEU A 57 17.76 19.11 9.73
CA LEU A 57 18.93 19.04 10.59
C LEU A 57 19.85 20.22 10.30
N GLU A 58 19.92 21.18 11.22
CA GLU A 58 20.88 22.27 11.15
C GLU A 58 22.18 21.85 11.83
N LEU A 59 23.07 21.22 11.06
CA LEU A 59 24.37 20.72 11.55
C LEU A 59 25.50 21.12 10.61
N THR A 60 26.54 21.73 11.17
CA THR A 60 27.84 21.89 10.47
C THR A 60 28.73 20.73 10.89
N VAL A 61 29.26 19.98 9.92
CA VAL A 61 30.08 18.79 10.18
C VAL A 61 31.55 19.18 10.19
N SER A 62 32.28 18.81 11.24
CA SER A 62 33.73 19.02 11.34
C SER A 62 34.52 17.96 10.57
N ASN A 63 35.83 18.20 10.39
CA ASN A 63 36.74 17.22 9.80
C ASN A 63 37.94 16.95 10.73
N PRO A 64 38.02 15.77 11.40
CA PRO A 64 37.06 14.67 11.33
C PRO A 64 35.74 15.01 12.05
N PRO A 65 34.62 14.36 11.71
CA PRO A 65 33.34 14.57 12.40
C PRO A 65 33.45 14.28 13.90
N THR A 66 32.81 15.10 14.72
CA THR A 66 32.75 14.83 16.16
C THR A 66 31.72 13.74 16.49
N GLN A 67 31.87 13.11 17.65
CA GLN A 67 30.86 12.16 18.14
C GLN A 67 29.47 12.80 18.29
N ALA A 68 29.42 14.08 18.72
CA ALA A 68 28.17 14.80 18.89
C ALA A 68 27.46 15.05 17.55
N GLU A 69 28.21 15.37 16.49
CA GLU A 69 27.67 15.54 15.14
C GLU A 69 27.11 14.23 14.59
N VAL A 70 27.81 13.11 14.78
CA VAL A 70 27.32 11.79 14.36
C VAL A 70 26.06 11.42 15.15
N GLN A 71 26.01 11.70 16.45
CA GLN A 71 24.84 11.41 17.26
C GLN A 71 23.62 12.24 16.83
N ALA A 72 23.81 13.53 16.49
CA ALA A 72 22.73 14.37 15.99
C ALA A 72 22.11 13.83 14.69
N VAL A 73 22.92 13.26 13.80
CA VAL A 73 22.41 12.58 12.60
C VAL A 73 21.61 11.33 12.97
N VAL A 74 22.13 10.49 13.87
CA VAL A 74 21.46 9.27 14.32
C VAL A 74 20.09 9.57 14.94
N ASP A 75 20.02 10.56 15.83
CA ASP A 75 18.78 10.98 16.49
C ASP A 75 17.76 11.45 15.45
N LYS A 76 18.22 12.21 14.45
CA LYS A 76 17.37 12.72 13.39
C LYS A 76 16.83 11.63 12.47
N LEU A 77 17.63 10.60 12.20
CA LEU A 77 17.17 9.41 11.49
C LEU A 77 16.09 8.66 12.28
N TYR A 78 16.23 8.53 13.60
CA TYR A 78 15.20 7.90 14.43
C TYR A 78 13.89 8.71 14.44
N GLU A 79 13.98 10.04 14.51
CA GLU A 79 12.81 10.92 14.38
C GLU A 79 12.09 10.69 13.04
N LEU A 80 12.84 10.64 11.93
CA LEU A 80 12.28 10.37 10.60
C LEU A 80 11.62 8.99 10.53
N MET A 81 12.28 7.95 11.04
CA MET A 81 11.72 6.59 11.07
C MET A 81 10.40 6.54 11.85
N ASN A 82 10.33 7.24 12.97
CA ASN A 82 9.11 7.32 13.76
C ASN A 82 8.02 8.12 13.05
N ALA A 83 8.37 9.22 12.38
CA ALA A 83 7.41 10.03 11.61
C ALA A 83 6.86 9.29 10.37
N LEU A 84 7.68 8.45 9.74
CA LEU A 84 7.28 7.60 8.62
C LEU A 84 6.44 6.40 9.07
N LYS A 85 6.55 5.99 10.33
CA LYS A 85 5.72 4.93 10.89
C LYS A 85 4.30 5.45 11.08
N ARG A 86 3.37 4.89 10.31
CA ARG A 86 1.95 5.19 10.43
C ARG A 86 1.40 4.56 11.72
N ILE A 87 0.71 5.36 12.53
CA ILE A 87 0.08 4.93 13.80
C ILE A 87 -1.33 4.40 13.59
#